data_AF-A0A928UZJ0-F1
#
_entry.id   AF-A0A928UZJ0-F1
#
_cell.length_a   1.000
_cell.length_b   1.000
_cell.length_c   1.000
_cell.angle_alpha   90.00
_cell.angle_beta   90.00
_cell.angle_gamma   90.00
#
_symmetry.space_group_name_H-M   'P 1'
#
loop_
_entity.id
_entity.type
_entity.pdbx_description
1 polymer ?
#
loop_
_entity_poly.entity_id
_entity_poly.type
_entity_poly.pdbx_seq_one_letter_code
_entity_poly.pdbx_strand_id
1 'polypeptide(L)'
;MNVQQHERIARIKQLSHYLYLCLTGIYYLLQVLCPLAVIFALVSIGGKFTFMGVVSINNTELFFLQRLIIAIVMIIIFFLILKLTHHFRELIRHFANGDIFNKKAIEHARKALMNGLVIYGVYLSGMFAGWVYTFIKYPSILISINGGFIVGFIFFGLMYVLLWALEIGCDINEESELTI
;
A
#
# COMPACT_ATOMS: atom_id res chain seq x y z
N MET A 1 -14.66 39.20 -3.40
CA MET A 1 -14.79 37.74 -3.11
C MET A 1 -14.46 36.99 -4.39
N ASN A 2 -13.36 36.24 -4.42
CA ASN A 2 -12.66 35.88 -5.66
C ASN A 2 -13.24 34.60 -6.29
N VAL A 3 -14.07 34.74 -7.33
CA VAL A 3 -14.81 33.64 -7.98
C VAL A 3 -13.87 32.51 -8.48
N GLN A 4 -12.63 32.85 -8.85
CA GLN A 4 -11.62 31.88 -9.28
C GLN A 4 -11.10 30.96 -8.16
N GLN A 5 -11.08 31.42 -6.90
CA GLN A 5 -10.68 30.57 -5.77
C GLN A 5 -11.77 29.54 -5.46
N HIS A 6 -13.05 29.92 -5.55
CA HIS A 6 -14.16 28.98 -5.36
C HIS A 6 -14.20 27.87 -6.41
N GLU A 7 -13.91 28.19 -7.68
CA GLU A 7 -13.94 27.19 -8.75
C GLU A 7 -12.78 26.19 -8.67
N ARG A 8 -11.59 26.63 -8.22
CA ARG A 8 -10.46 25.73 -7.95
C ARG A 8 -10.73 24.81 -6.75
N ILE A 9 -11.29 25.35 -5.67
CA ILE A 9 -11.65 24.58 -4.48
C ILE A 9 -12.76 23.56 -4.81
N ALA A 10 -13.75 23.95 -5.62
CA ALA A 10 -14.81 23.04 -6.07
C ALA A 10 -14.27 21.89 -6.92
N ARG A 11 -13.31 22.16 -7.83
CA ARG A 11 -12.65 21.12 -8.64
C ARG A 11 -11.85 20.13 -7.78
N ILE A 12 -11.11 20.60 -6.78
CA ILE A 12 -10.38 19.74 -5.85
C ILE A 12 -11.35 18.85 -5.08
N LYS A 13 -12.45 19.41 -4.59
CA LYS A 13 -13.50 18.67 -3.88
C LYS A 13 -14.14 17.58 -4.74
N GLN A 14 -14.43 17.89 -6.00
CA GLN A 14 -15.00 16.95 -6.95
C GLN A 14 -14.01 15.82 -7.29
N LEU A 15 -12.73 16.15 -7.50
CA LEU A 15 -11.69 15.16 -7.73
C LEU A 15 -11.51 14.22 -6.54
N SER A 16 -11.46 14.75 -5.31
CA SER A 16 -11.42 13.93 -4.08
C SER A 16 -12.63 13.01 -3.95
N HIS A 17 -13.82 13.45 -4.38
CA HIS A 17 -15.03 12.61 -4.36
C HIS A 17 -14.94 11.43 -5.34
N TYR A 18 -14.46 11.66 -6.57
CA TYR A 18 -14.22 10.57 -7.52
C TYR A 18 -13.13 9.62 -7.03
N LEU A 19 -12.06 10.15 -6.43
CA LEU A 19 -10.99 9.34 -5.86
C LEU A 19 -11.50 8.48 -4.69
N TYR A 20 -12.37 9.03 -3.84
CA TYR A 20 -13.03 8.30 -2.76
C TYR A 20 -13.90 7.15 -3.31
N LEU A 21 -14.71 7.40 -4.34
CA LEU A 21 -15.51 6.37 -5.01
C LEU A 21 -14.64 5.28 -5.61
N CYS A 22 -13.55 5.66 -6.28
CA CYS A 22 -12.59 4.73 -6.85
C CYS A 22 -11.96 3.84 -5.76
N LEU A 23 -11.45 4.42 -4.68
CA LEU A 23 -10.88 3.65 -3.56
C LEU A 23 -11.91 2.77 -2.87
N THR A 24 -13.15 3.24 -2.77
CA THR A 24 -14.24 2.43 -2.21
C THR A 24 -14.50 1.21 -3.08
N GLY A 25 -14.53 1.39 -4.41
CA GLY A 25 -14.63 0.27 -5.36
C GLY A 25 -13.46 -0.70 -5.23
N ILE A 26 -12.23 -0.20 -5.17
CA ILE A 26 -11.02 -1.01 -4.98
C ILE A 26 -11.11 -1.79 -3.67
N TYR A 27 -11.53 -1.16 -2.57
CA TYR A 27 -11.65 -1.79 -1.26
C TYR A 27 -12.60 -3.01 -1.30
N TYR A 28 -13.80 -2.84 -1.87
CA TYR A 28 -14.76 -3.95 -1.98
C TYR A 28 -14.27 -5.04 -2.92
N LEU A 29 -13.66 -4.66 -4.04
CA LEU A 29 -13.06 -5.60 -4.98
C LEU A 29 -11.97 -6.43 -4.29
N LEU A 30 -11.11 -5.80 -3.49
CA LEU A 30 -10.05 -6.47 -2.74
C LEU A 30 -10.62 -7.44 -1.69
N GLN A 31 -11.73 -7.06 -1.06
CA GLN A 31 -12.42 -7.89 -0.07
C GLN A 31 -12.99 -9.17 -0.69
N VAL A 32 -13.42 -9.13 -1.95
CA VAL A 32 -13.90 -10.31 -2.70
C VAL A 32 -12.73 -11.12 -3.28
N LEU A 33 -11.70 -10.45 -3.79
CA LEU A 33 -10.52 -11.13 -4.35
C LEU A 33 -9.72 -11.89 -3.29
N CYS A 34 -9.67 -11.41 -2.05
CA CYS A 34 -8.89 -12.03 -0.98
C CYS A 34 -9.29 -13.52 -0.74
N PRO A 35 -10.55 -13.86 -0.40
CA PRO A 35 -10.93 -15.26 -0.22
C PRO A 35 -10.78 -16.08 -1.50
N LEU A 36 -11.04 -15.48 -2.67
CA LEU A 36 -10.89 -16.14 -3.96
C LEU A 36 -9.43 -16.55 -4.22
N ALA A 37 -8.48 -15.66 -3.96
CA ALA A 37 -7.05 -15.91 -4.11
C ALA A 37 -6.53 -16.97 -3.13
N VAL A 38 -7.03 -16.95 -1.88
CA VAL A 38 -6.69 -17.96 -0.87
C VAL A 38 -7.20 -19.34 -1.26
N ILE A 39 -8.46 -19.44 -1.70
CA ILE A 39 -9.04 -20.69 -2.20
C ILE A 39 -8.23 -21.20 -3.39
N PHE A 40 -7.89 -20.31 -4.33
CA PHE A 40 -7.08 -20.68 -5.49
C PHE A 40 -5.71 -21.22 -5.08
N ALA A 41 -4.99 -20.59 -4.14
CA ALA A 41 -3.69 -21.08 -3.71
C ALA A 41 -3.74 -22.44 -2.98
N LEU A 42 -4.83 -22.73 -2.26
CA LEU A 42 -4.99 -24.02 -1.58
C LEU A 42 -5.40 -25.14 -2.54
N VAL A 43 -6.38 -24.87 -3.41
CA VAL A 43 -7.04 -25.88 -4.25
C VAL A 43 -6.35 -26.08 -5.61
N SER A 44 -5.58 -25.11 -6.09
CA SER A 44 -5.01 -25.18 -7.45
C SER A 44 -4.13 -26.41 -7.66
N ILE A 45 -4.48 -27.23 -8.65
CA ILE A 45 -3.84 -28.51 -8.96
C ILE A 45 -2.72 -28.34 -10.00
N GLY A 46 -2.67 -27.18 -10.68
CA GLY A 46 -1.68 -26.90 -11.74
C GLY A 46 -1.30 -25.43 -11.85
N GLY A 47 -0.22 -25.15 -12.57
CA GLY A 47 0.29 -23.80 -12.80
C GLY A 47 1.67 -23.54 -12.16
N LYS A 48 2.26 -22.40 -12.50
CA LYS A 48 3.51 -21.92 -11.89
C LYS A 48 3.18 -20.86 -10.86
N PHE A 49 3.64 -21.05 -9.64
CA PHE A 49 3.60 -20.03 -8.61
C PHE A 49 4.91 -19.26 -8.64
N THR A 50 4.84 -17.97 -8.99
CA THR A 50 6.01 -17.10 -9.00
C THR A 50 6.05 -16.31 -7.70
N PHE A 51 6.98 -16.65 -6.82
CA PHE A 51 7.21 -15.90 -5.59
C PHE A 51 8.01 -14.63 -5.90
N MET A 52 7.38 -13.47 -5.70
CA MET A 52 8.00 -12.14 -5.80
C MET A 52 8.77 -11.88 -7.11
N GLY A 53 8.41 -12.55 -8.21
CA GLY A 53 9.08 -12.41 -9.51
C GLY A 53 10.45 -13.08 -9.62
N VAL A 54 10.96 -13.71 -8.56
CA VAL A 54 12.33 -14.28 -8.51
C VAL A 54 12.31 -15.80 -8.65
N VAL A 55 11.36 -16.49 -8.01
CA VAL A 55 11.34 -17.96 -7.95
C VAL A 55 10.01 -18.49 -8.46
N SER A 56 10.02 -19.13 -9.63
CA SER A 56 8.86 -19.85 -10.15
C SER A 56 8.93 -21.32 -9.75
N ILE A 57 7.99 -21.77 -8.92
CA ILE A 57 7.86 -23.18 -8.50
C ILE A 57 6.61 -23.75 -9.16
N ASN A 58 6.72 -24.95 -9.72
CA ASN A 58 5.53 -25.65 -10.21
C ASN A 58 4.62 -25.99 -9.03
N ASN A 59 3.34 -25.65 -9.15
CA ASN A 59 2.37 -25.83 -8.08
C ASN A 59 2.17 -27.32 -7.71
N THR A 60 2.51 -28.23 -8.62
CA THR A 60 2.50 -29.70 -8.43
C THR A 60 3.57 -30.20 -7.48
N GLU A 61 4.65 -29.44 -7.26
CA GLU A 61 5.78 -29.82 -6.40
C GLU A 61 5.60 -29.32 -4.95
N LEU A 62 4.57 -28.51 -4.69
CA LEU A 62 4.33 -27.93 -3.37
C LEU A 62 3.54 -28.88 -2.47
N PHE A 63 4.13 -29.24 -1.34
CA PHE A 63 3.46 -29.98 -0.27
C PHE A 63 2.32 -29.17 0.35
N PHE A 64 1.33 -29.85 0.91
CA PHE A 64 0.17 -29.21 1.57
C PHE A 64 0.57 -28.18 2.63
N LEU A 65 1.60 -28.49 3.44
CA LEU A 65 2.11 -27.58 4.47
C LEU A 65 2.68 -26.28 3.86
N GLN A 66 3.39 -26.38 2.73
CA GLN A 66 3.93 -25.20 2.03
C GLN A 66 2.79 -24.34 1.45
N ARG A 67 1.75 -24.96 0.89
CA ARG A 67 0.55 -24.27 0.41
C ARG A 67 -0.16 -23.52 1.54
N LEU A 68 -0.26 -24.13 2.71
CA LEU A 68 -0.86 -23.50 3.89
C LEU A 68 -0.04 -22.29 4.37
N ILE A 69 1.29 -22.39 4.41
CA ILE A 69 2.16 -21.24 4.73
C ILE A 69 1.97 -20.11 3.73
N ILE A 70 1.97 -20.41 2.42
CA ILE A 70 1.75 -19.41 1.37
C ILE A 70 0.38 -18.73 1.53
N ALA A 71 -0.66 -19.51 1.81
CA ALA A 71 -2.00 -18.97 2.05
C ALA A 71 -2.04 -18.03 3.26
N ILE A 72 -1.39 -18.39 4.38
CA ILE A 72 -1.28 -17.52 5.57
C ILE A 72 -0.57 -16.22 5.23
N VAL A 73 0.58 -16.30 4.55
CA VAL A 73 1.35 -15.12 4.15
C VAL A 73 0.52 -14.22 3.23
N MET A 74 -0.20 -14.79 2.26
CA MET A 74 -1.10 -14.03 1.41
C MET A 74 -2.21 -13.34 2.21
N ILE A 75 -2.85 -14.02 3.16
CA ILE A 75 -3.89 -13.41 4.01
C ILE A 75 -3.31 -12.21 4.77
N ILE A 76 -2.10 -12.33 5.33
CA ILE A 76 -1.43 -11.23 6.04
C ILE A 76 -1.19 -10.05 5.09
N ILE A 77 -0.67 -10.30 3.88
CA ILE A 77 -0.43 -9.26 2.88
C ILE A 77 -1.73 -8.58 2.45
N PHE A 78 -2.78 -9.36 2.16
CA PHE A 78 -4.10 -8.83 1.81
C PHE A 78 -4.69 -7.99 2.93
N PHE A 79 -4.56 -8.44 4.19
CA PHE A 79 -5.01 -7.69 5.34
C PHE A 79 -4.28 -6.33 5.46
N LEU A 80 -2.97 -6.31 5.22
CA LEU A 80 -2.20 -5.06 5.20
C LEU A 80 -2.65 -4.13 4.07
N ILE A 81 -2.90 -4.64 2.86
CA ILE A 81 -3.39 -3.85 1.73
C ILE A 81 -4.80 -3.30 2.00
N LEU A 82 -5.69 -4.09 2.60
CA LEU A 82 -7.02 -3.64 3.02
C LEU A 82 -6.91 -2.50 4.03
N LYS A 83 -6.04 -2.64 5.04
CA LYS A 83 -5.80 -1.62 6.05
C LYS A 83 -5.21 -0.34 5.46
N LEU A 84 -4.28 -0.48 4.51
CA LEU A 84 -3.71 0.64 3.77
C LEU A 84 -4.79 1.39 2.98
N THR A 85 -5.59 0.65 2.20
CA THR A 85 -6.68 1.20 1.39
C THR A 85 -7.73 1.89 2.26
N HIS A 86 -8.05 1.33 3.42
CA HIS A 86 -8.96 1.93 4.39
C HIS A 86 -8.45 3.29 4.89
N HIS A 87 -7.19 3.39 5.28
CA HIS A 87 -6.61 4.65 5.74
C HIS A 87 -6.54 5.71 4.63
N PHE A 88 -6.21 5.32 3.39
CA PHE A 88 -6.28 6.24 2.27
C PHE A 88 -7.71 6.69 1.98
N ARG A 89 -8.70 5.80 2.11
CA ARG A 89 -10.11 6.14 1.91
C ARG A 89 -10.59 7.17 2.93
N GLU A 90 -10.30 6.97 4.22
CA GLU A 90 -10.65 7.97 5.26
C GLU A 90 -9.90 9.28 5.07
N LEU A 91 -8.61 9.23 4.68
CA LEU A 91 -7.85 10.44 4.33
C LEU A 91 -8.58 11.23 3.24
N ILE A 92 -8.87 10.60 2.10
CA ILE A 92 -9.54 11.27 0.97
C ILE A 92 -10.94 11.76 1.35
N ARG A 93 -11.64 11.07 2.24
CA ARG A 93 -12.94 11.53 2.76
C ARG A 93 -12.83 12.86 3.49
N HIS A 94 -11.80 13.04 4.32
CA HIS A 94 -11.53 14.33 4.98
C HIS A 94 -11.24 15.43 3.95
N PHE A 95 -10.41 15.14 2.95
CA PHE A 95 -10.16 16.07 1.83
C PHE A 95 -11.43 16.41 1.04
N ALA A 96 -12.30 15.44 0.76
CA ALA A 96 -13.56 15.63 0.05
C ALA A 96 -14.57 16.47 0.85
N ASN A 97 -14.47 16.49 2.17
CA ASN A 97 -15.28 17.34 3.03
C ASN A 97 -14.71 18.77 3.15
N GLY A 98 -13.49 19.01 2.65
CA GLY A 98 -12.79 20.30 2.76
C GLY A 98 -12.01 20.46 4.06
N ASP A 99 -11.93 19.41 4.87
CA ASP A 99 -11.29 19.40 6.19
C ASP A 99 -9.87 18.82 6.06
N ILE A 100 -9.00 19.58 5.39
CA ILE A 100 -7.68 19.13 4.91
C ILE A 100 -6.65 19.17 6.04
N PHE A 101 -6.71 20.18 6.90
CA PHE A 101 -5.78 20.44 8.00
C PHE A 101 -6.36 19.97 9.34
N ASN A 102 -6.82 18.72 9.37
CA ASN A 102 -7.34 18.09 10.59
C ASN A 102 -6.32 17.08 11.11
N LYS A 103 -6.00 17.14 12.41
CA LYS A 103 -5.19 16.13 13.12
C LYS A 103 -5.61 14.69 12.81
N LYS A 104 -6.91 14.42 12.66
CA LYS A 104 -7.43 13.08 12.31
C LYS A 104 -7.02 12.63 10.90
N ALA A 105 -7.03 13.55 9.93
CA ALA A 105 -6.59 13.27 8.56
C ALA A 105 -5.09 12.94 8.54
N ILE A 106 -4.27 13.70 9.29
CA ILE A 106 -2.84 13.43 9.45
C ILE A 106 -2.58 12.07 10.07
N GLU A 107 -3.31 11.72 11.12
CA GLU A 107 -3.16 10.43 11.78
C GLU A 107 -3.44 9.27 10.81
N HIS A 108 -4.45 9.41 9.94
CA HIS A 108 -4.73 8.44 8.89
C HIS A 108 -3.63 8.40 7.81
N ALA A 109 -3.07 9.55 7.40
CA ALA A 109 -1.94 9.59 6.48
C ALA A 109 -0.69 8.92 7.07
N ARG A 110 -0.37 9.19 8.33
CA ARG A 110 0.75 8.57 9.07
C ARG A 110 0.57 7.05 9.16
N LYS A 111 -0.63 6.58 9.54
CA LYS A 111 -0.96 5.15 9.59
C LYS A 111 -0.89 4.50 8.20
N ALA A 112 -1.34 5.18 7.14
CA ALA A 112 -1.21 4.69 5.78
C ALA A 112 0.27 4.52 5.39
N LEU A 113 1.10 5.54 5.63
CA LEU A 113 2.53 5.49 5.33
C LEU A 113 3.24 4.37 6.09
N MET A 114 2.96 4.20 7.38
CA MET A 114 3.51 3.10 8.18
C MET A 114 3.10 1.72 7.66
N ASN A 115 1.81 1.50 7.34
CA ASN A 115 1.38 0.22 6.78
C ASN A 115 2.01 -0.03 5.39
N GLY A 116 2.17 1.02 4.58
CA GLY A 116 2.89 0.94 3.30
C GLY A 116 4.35 0.55 3.46
N LEU A 117 5.04 1.11 4.46
CA LEU A 117 6.42 0.78 4.79
C LEU A 117 6.56 -0.66 5.30
N VAL A 118 5.59 -1.15 6.08
CA VAL A 118 5.53 -2.57 6.50
C VAL A 118 5.36 -3.49 5.29
N ILE A 119 4.47 -3.17 4.35
CA ILE A 119 4.29 -3.95 3.11
C ILE A 119 5.59 -3.98 2.31
N TYR A 120 6.26 -2.83 2.17
CA TYR A 120 7.53 -2.73 1.48
C TYR A 120 8.64 -3.54 2.20
N GLY A 121 8.67 -3.51 3.53
CA GLY A 121 9.59 -4.33 4.32
C GLY A 121 9.36 -5.84 4.13
N VAL A 122 8.10 -6.28 4.05
CA VAL A 122 7.75 -7.69 3.73
C VAL A 122 8.17 -8.05 2.30
N TYR A 123 8.03 -7.13 1.34
CA TYR A 123 8.51 -7.33 -0.01
C TYR A 123 10.04 -7.51 -0.05
N LEU A 124 10.79 -6.64 0.66
CA LEU A 124 12.25 -6.72 0.75
C LEU A 124 12.73 -8.01 1.41
N SER A 125 12.10 -8.44 2.51
CA SER A 125 12.45 -9.69 3.17
C SER A 125 12.16 -10.90 2.28
N GLY A 126 11.05 -10.89 1.54
CA GLY A 126 10.74 -11.90 0.53
C GLY A 126 11.77 -11.95 -0.61
N MET A 127 12.19 -10.78 -1.10
CA MET A 127 13.23 -10.68 -2.13
C MET A 127 14.57 -11.24 -1.62
N PHE A 128 14.97 -10.86 -0.40
CA PHE A 128 16.20 -11.34 0.23
C PHE A 128 16.17 -12.86 0.45
N ALA A 129 15.05 -13.41 0.92
CA ALA A 129 14.86 -14.85 1.05
C ALA A 129 14.97 -15.57 -0.31
N GLY A 130 14.42 -14.98 -1.37
CA GLY A 130 14.54 -15.48 -2.75
C GLY A 130 16.00 -15.48 -3.25
N TRP A 131 16.77 -14.45 -2.94
CA TRP A 131 18.19 -14.39 -3.25
C TRP A 131 19.00 -15.45 -2.50
N VAL A 132 18.79 -15.60 -1.19
CA VAL A 132 19.44 -16.64 -0.38
C VAL A 132 19.13 -18.03 -0.94
N TYR A 133 17.86 -18.30 -1.28
CA TYR A 133 17.47 -19.57 -1.89
C TYR A 133 18.18 -19.83 -3.23
N THR A 134 18.26 -18.81 -4.08
CA THR A 134 18.90 -18.91 -5.40
C THR A 134 20.40 -19.12 -5.27
N PHE A 135 21.05 -18.43 -4.34
CA PHE A 135 22.49 -18.58 -4.07
C PHE A 135 22.84 -19.98 -3.57
N ILE A 136 22.03 -20.57 -2.69
CA ILE A 136 22.21 -21.95 -2.21
C ILE A 136 22.05 -22.95 -3.36
N LYS A 137 21.03 -22.78 -4.21
CA LYS A 137 20.70 -23.73 -5.28
C LYS A 137 21.61 -23.61 -6.50
N TYR A 138 22.08 -22.40 -6.80
CA TYR A 138 22.89 -22.08 -7.97
C TYR A 138 23.98 -21.04 -7.60
N PRO A 139 25.14 -21.49 -7.07
CA PRO A 139 26.18 -20.60 -6.56
C PRO A 139 26.86 -19.73 -7.64
N SER A 140 26.62 -19.99 -8.92
CA SER A 140 27.22 -19.30 -10.07
C SER A 140 26.33 -18.22 -10.72
N ILE A 141 25.16 -17.91 -10.13
CA ILE A 141 24.27 -16.88 -10.68
C ILE A 141 24.64 -15.49 -10.13
N LEU A 142 24.86 -14.54 -11.04
CA LEU A 142 24.95 -13.11 -10.73
C LEU A 142 23.61 -12.59 -10.21
N ILE A 143 23.60 -12.11 -8.96
CA ILE A 143 22.41 -11.50 -8.35
C ILE A 143 22.14 -10.17 -9.05
N SER A 144 21.04 -10.08 -9.80
CA SER A 144 20.58 -8.83 -10.38
C SER A 144 19.93 -7.97 -9.30
N ILE A 145 20.61 -6.90 -8.88
CA ILE A 145 20.03 -5.88 -8.01
C ILE A 145 19.01 -5.08 -8.83
N ASN A 146 17.73 -5.23 -8.48
CA ASN A 146 16.67 -4.47 -9.12
C ASN A 146 16.69 -3.02 -8.58
N GLY A 147 16.84 -2.03 -9.49
CA GLY A 147 16.79 -0.60 -9.17
C GLY A 147 15.49 -0.14 -8.51
N GLY A 148 14.44 -0.98 -8.53
CA GLY A 148 13.19 -0.76 -7.80
C GLY A 148 13.39 -0.50 -6.30
N PHE A 149 14.48 -0.98 -5.70
CA PHE A 149 14.83 -0.66 -4.32
C PHE A 149 15.02 0.85 -4.09
N ILE A 150 15.84 1.48 -4.94
CA ILE A 150 16.19 2.90 -4.84
C ILE A 150 14.93 3.74 -5.07
N VAL A 151 14.14 3.36 -6.08
CA VAL A 151 12.87 4.04 -6.39
C VAL A 151 11.90 3.97 -5.21
N GLY A 152 11.79 2.82 -4.55
CA GLY A 152 10.97 2.67 -3.35
C GLY A 152 11.41 3.58 -2.19
N PHE A 153 12.72 3.63 -1.91
CA PHE A 153 13.27 4.52 -0.88
C PHE A 153 13.01 6.00 -1.18
N ILE A 154 13.22 6.44 -2.42
CA ILE A 154 12.93 7.82 -2.85
C ILE A 154 11.44 8.11 -2.69
N PHE A 155 10.57 7.20 -3.13
CA PHE A 155 9.13 7.36 -3.03
C PHE A 155 8.65 7.50 -1.58
N PHE A 156 9.07 6.60 -0.68
CA PHE A 156 8.70 6.70 0.74
C PHE A 156 9.32 7.93 1.42
N GLY A 157 10.54 8.32 1.04
CA GLY A 157 11.16 9.56 1.49
C GLY A 157 10.34 10.80 1.10
N LEU A 158 9.90 10.88 -0.16
CA LEU A 158 9.03 11.96 -0.64
C LEU A 158 7.68 11.99 0.09
N MET A 159 7.05 10.82 0.29
CA MET A 159 5.79 10.73 1.04
C MET A 159 5.95 11.18 2.49
N TYR A 160 7.10 10.91 3.11
CA TYR A 160 7.39 11.37 4.46
C TYR A 160 7.58 12.89 4.54
N VAL A 161 8.27 13.49 3.56
CA VAL A 161 8.40 14.95 3.46
C VAL A 161 7.04 15.61 3.24
N LEU A 162 6.17 15.02 2.42
CA LEU A 162 4.80 15.51 2.23
C LEU A 162 3.96 15.43 3.52
N LEU A 163 4.08 14.32 4.26
CA LEU A 163 3.42 14.17 5.56
C LEU A 163 3.89 15.25 6.55
N TRP A 164 5.20 15.51 6.60
CA TRP A 164 5.78 16.55 7.44
C TRP A 164 5.30 17.96 7.06
N ALA A 165 5.23 18.27 5.76
CA ALA A 165 4.69 19.54 5.29
C ALA A 165 3.21 19.72 5.66
N LEU A 166 2.44 18.63 5.66
CA LEU A 166 1.03 18.63 6.03
C LEU A 166 0.82 18.75 7.55
N GLU A 167 1.71 18.18 8.37
CA GLU A 167 1.79 18.39 9.82
C GLU A 167 2.00 19.87 10.17
N ILE A 168 3.02 20.50 9.57
CA ILE A 168 3.28 21.94 9.79
C ILE A 168 2.10 22.80 9.33
N GLY A 169 1.50 22.49 8.18
CA GLY A 169 0.34 23.23 7.69
C GLY A 169 -0.87 23.14 8.63
N CYS A 170 -1.03 22.01 9.33
CA CYS A 170 -2.09 21.83 10.32
C CYS A 170 -1.82 22.60 11.60
N ASP A 171 -0.59 22.58 12.09
CA ASP A 171 -0.20 23.34 13.29
C ASP A 171 -0.40 24.85 13.07
N ILE A 172 -0.03 25.37 11.89
CA ILE A 172 -0.26 26.77 11.52
C ILE A 172 -1.75 27.09 11.43
N ASN A 173 -2.57 26.18 10.89
CA ASN A 173 -4.02 26.40 10.80
C ASN A 173 -4.66 26.47 12.18
N GLU A 174 -4.28 25.57 13.10
CA GLU A 174 -4.77 25.61 14.49
C GLU A 174 -4.35 26.89 15.22
N GLU A 175 -3.10 27.34 15.06
CA GLU A 175 -2.64 28.62 15.64
C GLU A 175 -3.44 29.81 15.10
N SER A 176 -3.79 29.78 13.80
CA SER A 176 -4.58 30.84 13.17
C SER A 176 -6.04 30.86 13.63
N GLU A 177 -6.63 29.70 13.94
CA GLU A 177 -7.99 29.62 14.48
C GLU A 177 -8.06 30.07 15.94
N LEU A 178 -6.97 29.98 16.70
CA LEU A 178 -6.88 30.40 18.10
C LEU A 178 -6.60 31.90 18.28
N THR A 179 -6.18 32.60 17.23
CA THR A 179 -5.84 34.03 17.28
C THR A 179 -6.95 34.96 16.78
N ILE A 180 -8.06 34.40 16.29
CA ILE A 180 -9.29 35.12 15.88
C ILE A 180 -10.31 35.08 17.01
#